data_AF-A0A450TFB8-F1
#
_entry.id   AF-A0A450TFB8-F1
#
_cell.length_a   1.000
_cell.length_b   1.000
_cell.length_c   1.000
_cell.angle_alpha   90.00
_cell.angle_beta   90.00
_cell.angle_gamma   90.00
#
_symmetry.space_group_name_H-M   'P 1'
#
loop_
_entity.id
_entity.type
_entity.pdbx_description
1 polymer ?
#
loop_
_entity_poly.entity_id
_entity_poly.type
_entity_poly.pdbx_seq_one_letter_code
_entity_poly.pdbx_strand_id
1 'polypeptide(L)'
;MAHESVVVDTSFFPRLRRIDDDCGLLEFVIDCFGPLAIADRGQLEKMGSCPNARKLFTDHGISDEDVMVWIGDSGPETEQRFLQHAVSDDLIDIKLLQYASNADGATLLTNDKWVLFMADDMGIAHFCFKAALSETDSNMGGAIFADPNYQTNKMEEFGDDPFFHYGHDKNCPKCDADHQCAHRRDRG
;
A
#
# COMPACT_ATOMS: atom_id res chain seq x y z
N MET A 1 10.36 -21.36 6.42
CA MET A 1 9.25 -21.42 5.46
C MET A 1 8.92 -19.98 5.17
N ALA A 2 9.09 -19.52 3.94
CA ALA A 2 8.81 -18.13 3.59
C ALA A 2 7.30 -17.93 3.74
N HIS A 3 6.89 -17.03 4.63
CA HIS A 3 5.49 -16.63 4.72
C HIS A 3 5.36 -15.33 3.94
N GLU A 4 5.27 -15.49 2.61
CA GLU A 4 4.96 -14.39 1.70
C GLU A 4 3.61 -13.79 2.14
N SER A 5 3.63 -12.52 2.56
CA SER A 5 2.44 -11.82 3.02
C SER A 5 2.39 -10.44 2.38
N VAL A 6 1.19 -10.02 1.98
CA VAL A 6 0.95 -8.67 1.53
C VAL A 6 0.38 -7.85 2.68
N VAL A 7 1.12 -6.83 3.10
CA VAL A 7 0.69 -5.88 4.13
C VAL A 7 0.00 -4.73 3.42
N VAL A 8 -1.24 -4.41 3.78
CA VAL A 8 -2.08 -3.49 3.02
C VAL A 8 -2.58 -2.40 3.94
N ASP A 9 -2.26 -1.16 3.58
CA ASP A 9 -2.90 0.02 4.14
C ASP A 9 -4.30 0.15 3.54
N THR A 10 -5.35 -0.17 4.29
CA THR A 10 -6.70 -0.25 3.71
C THR A 10 -7.42 1.10 3.64
N SER A 11 -6.76 2.20 4.04
CA SER A 11 -7.28 3.57 3.91
C SER A 11 -7.67 3.95 2.47
N PHE A 12 -7.13 3.18 1.53
CA PHE A 12 -7.21 3.39 0.11
C PHE A 12 -8.55 2.85 -0.47
N PHE A 13 -9.21 1.89 0.18
CA PHE A 13 -10.33 1.12 -0.37
C PHE A 13 -11.55 1.94 -0.81
N PRO A 14 -11.91 3.07 -0.15
CA PRO A 14 -12.98 3.94 -0.64
C PRO A 14 -12.75 4.48 -2.05
N ARG A 15 -11.49 4.60 -2.49
CA ARG A 15 -11.12 5.09 -3.83
C ARG A 15 -11.01 3.98 -4.86
N LEU A 16 -10.72 2.74 -4.45
CA LEU A 16 -10.79 1.57 -5.33
C LEU A 16 -12.17 1.44 -6.00
N ARG A 17 -13.24 1.78 -5.28
CA ARG A 17 -14.61 1.82 -5.82
C ARG A 17 -14.83 2.74 -7.00
N ARG A 18 -13.90 3.66 -7.28
CA ARG A 18 -13.98 4.50 -8.49
C ARG A 18 -13.67 3.73 -9.75
N ILE A 19 -12.87 2.66 -9.64
CA ILE A 19 -12.44 1.81 -10.74
C ILE A 19 -13.09 0.42 -10.70
N ASP A 20 -13.51 -0.01 -9.51
CA ASP A 20 -14.08 -1.33 -9.28
C ASP A 20 -15.10 -1.27 -8.13
N ASP A 21 -16.38 -1.21 -8.48
CA ASP A 21 -17.48 -0.90 -7.55
C ASP A 21 -17.61 -1.90 -6.39
N ASP A 22 -17.25 -3.17 -6.59
CA ASP A 22 -17.34 -4.26 -5.62
C ASP A 22 -16.01 -4.61 -4.93
N CYS A 23 -14.92 -3.98 -5.36
CA CYS A 23 -13.56 -4.16 -4.86
C CYS A 23 -12.98 -5.58 -5.09
N GLY A 24 -13.53 -6.36 -6.03
CA GLY A 24 -13.03 -7.68 -6.42
C GLY A 24 -11.60 -7.68 -6.96
N LEU A 25 -11.10 -6.56 -7.49
CA LEU A 25 -9.70 -6.42 -7.92
C LEU A 25 -8.69 -6.72 -6.81
N LEU A 26 -9.07 -6.55 -5.54
CA LEU A 26 -8.19 -6.84 -4.42
C LEU A 26 -7.81 -8.30 -4.31
N GLU A 27 -8.69 -9.23 -4.70
CA GLU A 27 -8.39 -10.66 -4.66
C GLU A 27 -7.20 -10.96 -5.58
N PHE A 28 -7.24 -10.46 -6.82
CA PHE A 28 -6.14 -10.62 -7.77
C PHE A 28 -4.84 -9.95 -7.30
N VAL A 29 -4.93 -8.73 -6.75
CA VAL A 29 -3.76 -8.02 -6.24
C VAL A 29 -3.15 -8.78 -5.06
N ILE A 30 -3.95 -9.25 -4.10
CA ILE A 30 -3.45 -10.03 -2.97
C ILE A 30 -2.76 -11.30 -3.47
N ASP A 31 -3.44 -12.08 -4.31
CA ASP A 31 -2.92 -13.34 -4.85
C ASP A 31 -1.61 -13.15 -5.64
N CYS A 32 -1.42 -11.98 -6.26
CA CYS A 32 -0.20 -11.62 -6.97
C CYS A 32 1.02 -11.41 -6.04
N PHE A 33 0.82 -10.89 -4.83
CA PHE A 33 1.92 -10.52 -3.92
C PHE A 33 2.11 -11.47 -2.75
N GLY A 34 1.10 -12.28 -2.40
CA GLY A 34 1.26 -13.34 -1.42
C GLY A 34 -0.06 -13.96 -0.96
N PRO A 35 -0.02 -15.21 -0.47
CA PRO A 35 -1.21 -15.94 -0.03
C PRO A 35 -1.89 -15.39 1.23
N LEU A 36 -1.28 -14.42 1.92
CA LEU A 36 -1.78 -13.87 3.18
C LEU A 36 -1.87 -12.34 3.09
N ALA A 37 -3.07 -11.79 3.27
CA ALA A 37 -3.27 -10.36 3.35
C ALA A 37 -3.36 -9.88 4.81
N ILE A 38 -2.55 -8.89 5.16
CA ILE A 38 -2.38 -8.36 6.51
C ILE A 38 -2.75 -6.88 6.53
N ALA A 39 -3.49 -6.44 7.54
CA ALA A 39 -3.90 -5.04 7.71
C ALA A 39 -4.09 -4.69 9.20
N ASP A 40 -4.29 -3.41 9.51
CA ASP A 40 -4.64 -2.97 10.87
C ASP A 40 -6.14 -3.15 11.15
N ARG A 41 -6.46 -3.68 12.34
CA ARG A 41 -7.84 -3.90 12.79
C ARG A 41 -8.72 -2.65 12.69
N GLY A 42 -8.21 -1.51 13.14
CA GLY A 42 -8.93 -0.24 13.13
C GLY A 42 -9.25 0.23 11.71
N GLN A 43 -8.36 -0.01 10.75
CA GLN A 43 -8.66 0.24 9.34
C GLN A 43 -9.68 -0.75 8.77
N LEU A 44 -9.56 -2.05 9.09
CA LEU A 44 -10.50 -3.10 8.66
C LEU A 44 -11.92 -2.86 9.17
N GLU A 45 -12.07 -2.34 10.39
CA GLU A 45 -13.37 -1.99 10.96
C GLU A 45 -14.02 -0.80 10.25
N LYS A 46 -13.21 0.11 9.70
CA LYS A 46 -13.66 1.28 8.93
C LYS A 46 -13.96 0.96 7.47
N MET A 47 -13.64 -0.24 6.97
CA MET A 47 -13.90 -0.68 5.60
C MET A 47 -15.39 -0.97 5.32
N GLY A 48 -16.24 0.04 5.41
CA GLY A 48 -17.67 -0.08 5.09
C GLY A 48 -17.96 -0.22 3.59
N SER A 49 -17.03 0.21 2.73
CA SER A 49 -17.24 0.31 1.29
C SER A 49 -16.96 -0.99 0.53
N CYS A 50 -16.12 -1.88 1.06
CA CYS A 50 -15.69 -3.14 0.43
C CYS A 50 -15.86 -4.33 1.41
N PRO A 51 -17.09 -4.73 1.75
CA PRO A 51 -17.34 -5.69 2.83
C PRO A 51 -16.85 -7.12 2.53
N ASN A 52 -16.81 -7.52 1.25
CA ASN A 52 -16.28 -8.83 0.87
C ASN A 52 -14.75 -8.87 0.94
N ALA A 53 -14.08 -7.81 0.48
CA ALA A 53 -12.63 -7.69 0.58
C ALA A 53 -12.12 -7.80 2.03
N ARG A 54 -12.88 -7.28 3.02
CA ARG A 54 -12.53 -7.40 4.45
C ARG A 54 -12.23 -8.85 4.88
N LYS A 55 -12.91 -9.83 4.29
CA LYS A 55 -12.76 -11.25 4.67
C LYS A 55 -11.41 -11.84 4.25
N LEU A 56 -10.69 -11.17 3.35
CA LEU A 56 -9.38 -11.59 2.86
C LEU A 56 -8.27 -11.26 3.87
N PHE A 57 -8.51 -10.30 4.76
CA PHE A 57 -7.49 -9.74 5.64
C PHE A 57 -7.45 -10.39 7.01
N THR A 58 -6.23 -10.52 7.52
CA THR A 58 -5.94 -10.83 8.92
C THR A 58 -5.33 -9.60 9.59
N ASP A 59 -5.73 -9.35 10.83
CA ASP A 59 -5.17 -8.28 11.65
C ASP A 59 -3.68 -8.58 11.98
N HIS A 60 -2.80 -7.59 11.82
CA HIS A 60 -1.38 -7.74 12.14
C HIS A 60 -1.13 -7.95 13.65
N GLY A 61 -2.06 -7.55 14.52
CA GLY A 61 -2.04 -7.85 15.96
C GLY A 61 -1.00 -7.10 16.78
N ILE A 62 -0.49 -5.98 16.28
CA ILE A 62 0.54 -5.14 16.93
C ILE A 62 -0.17 -4.08 17.78
N SER A 63 0.15 -4.04 19.07
CA SER A 63 -0.39 -3.04 20.00
C SER A 63 0.32 -1.68 19.87
N ASP A 64 -0.28 -0.63 20.45
CA ASP A 64 0.38 0.67 20.53
C ASP A 64 1.66 0.59 21.38
N GLU A 65 1.65 -0.22 22.44
CA GLU A 65 2.81 -0.43 23.29
C GLU A 65 3.95 -1.14 22.55
N ASP A 66 3.64 -2.18 21.77
CA ASP A 66 4.64 -2.93 21.01
C ASP A 66 5.30 -2.07 19.92
N VAL A 67 4.52 -1.22 19.23
CA VAL A 67 5.08 -0.32 18.21
C VAL A 67 5.93 0.78 18.85
N MET A 68 5.56 1.30 20.02
CA MET A 68 6.36 2.31 20.72
C MET A 68 7.71 1.76 21.20
N VAL A 69 7.75 0.50 21.66
CA VAL A 69 9.02 -0.18 21.98
C VAL A 69 9.88 -0.31 20.73
N TRP A 70 9.29 -0.76 19.62
CA TRP A 70 10.01 -0.91 18.36
C TRP A 70 10.55 0.42 17.80
N ILE A 71 9.79 1.51 17.95
CA ILE A 71 10.25 2.87 17.59
C ILE A 71 11.50 3.22 18.39
N GLY A 72 11.53 2.98 19.70
CA GLY A 72 12.69 3.27 20.56
C GLY A 72 13.94 2.44 20.20
N ASP A 73 13.76 1.26 19.62
CA ASP A 73 14.86 0.38 19.20
C ASP A 73 15.37 0.67 17.76
N SER A 74 14.71 1.56 17.01
CA SER A 74 15.02 1.86 15.59
C SER A 74 16.26 2.74 15.36
N GLY A 75 16.84 3.26 16.45
CA GLY A 75 17.98 4.18 16.43
C GLY A 75 17.57 5.66 16.30
N PRO A 76 18.43 6.60 16.71
CA PRO A 76 18.00 7.96 17.05
C PRO A 76 17.36 8.76 15.91
N GLU A 77 17.85 8.57 14.68
CA GLU A 77 17.34 9.31 13.52
C GLU A 77 15.97 8.80 13.06
N THR A 78 15.83 7.47 12.95
CA THR A 78 14.58 6.82 12.58
C THR A 78 13.51 7.00 13.65
N GLU A 79 13.90 6.86 14.92
CA GLU A 79 13.03 7.08 16.09
C GLU A 79 12.40 8.48 16.03
N GLN A 80 13.21 9.51 15.79
CA GLN A 80 12.70 10.88 15.70
C GLN A 80 11.66 11.05 14.59
N ARG A 81 11.89 10.45 13.42
CA ARG A 81 10.95 10.51 12.28
C ARG A 81 9.64 9.80 12.61
N PHE A 82 9.72 8.62 13.23
CA PHE A 82 8.55 7.86 13.67
C PHE A 82 7.75 8.60 14.74
N LEU A 83 8.40 9.14 15.77
CA LEU A 83 7.71 9.91 16.81
C LEU A 83 7.05 11.17 16.26
N GLN A 84 7.67 11.85 15.28
CA GLN A 84 7.05 13.00 14.63
C GLN A 84 5.77 12.61 13.88
N HIS A 85 5.81 11.53 13.09
CA HIS A 85 4.64 11.02 12.36
C HIS A 85 3.54 10.51 13.29
N ALA A 86 3.91 9.77 14.34
CA ALA A 86 2.97 9.25 15.34
C ALA A 86 2.17 10.37 16.02
N VAL A 87 2.77 11.55 16.18
CA VAL A 87 2.12 12.72 16.79
C VAL A 87 1.26 13.49 15.78
N SER A 88 1.70 13.59 14.52
CA SER A 88 1.01 14.39 13.50
C SER A 88 -0.12 13.65 12.79
N ASP A 89 0.01 12.34 12.59
CA ASP A 89 -0.80 11.57 11.67
C ASP A 89 -1.41 10.33 12.32
N ASP A 90 -0.72 9.18 12.27
CA ASP A 90 -1.26 7.91 12.80
C ASP A 90 -0.16 6.91 13.17
N LEU A 91 -0.38 6.17 14.28
CA LEU A 91 0.45 5.03 14.67
C LEU A 91 0.23 3.82 13.76
N ILE A 92 -0.93 3.74 13.10
CA ILE A 92 -1.26 2.63 12.19
C ILE A 92 -0.21 2.48 11.08
N ASP A 93 0.19 3.58 10.46
CA ASP A 93 1.23 3.61 9.42
C ASP A 93 2.53 2.95 9.89
N ILE A 94 2.92 3.24 11.13
CA ILE A 94 4.14 2.72 11.75
C ILE A 94 3.99 1.24 12.09
N LYS A 95 2.80 0.80 12.52
CA LYS A 95 2.51 -0.63 12.77
C LYS A 95 2.60 -1.46 11.48
N LEU A 96 2.11 -0.92 10.37
CA LEU A 96 2.22 -1.58 9.06
C LEU A 96 3.69 -1.70 8.62
N LEU A 97 4.50 -0.66 8.82
CA LEU A 97 5.95 -0.68 8.60
C LEU A 97 6.65 -1.70 9.50
N GLN A 98 6.33 -1.73 10.79
CA GLN A 98 6.88 -2.69 11.74
C GLN A 98 6.58 -4.14 11.33
N TYR A 99 5.33 -4.43 10.94
CA TYR A 99 4.97 -5.77 10.50
C TYR A 99 5.76 -6.15 9.24
N ALA A 100 5.74 -5.29 8.21
CA ALA A 100 6.41 -5.55 6.94
C ALA A 100 7.93 -5.71 7.10
N SER A 101 8.55 -4.99 8.05
CA SER A 101 9.98 -5.11 8.35
C SER A 101 10.36 -6.43 9.03
N ASN A 102 9.46 -7.04 9.79
CA ASN A 102 9.75 -8.22 10.60
C ASN A 102 9.29 -9.53 9.94
N ALA A 103 8.41 -9.45 8.94
CA ALA A 103 7.86 -10.60 8.24
C ALA A 103 8.73 -10.99 7.04
N ASP A 104 9.19 -12.25 7.00
CA ASP A 104 10.00 -12.80 5.92
C ASP A 104 9.23 -12.80 4.59
N GLY A 105 9.68 -11.98 3.62
CA GLY A 105 9.07 -11.93 2.29
C GLY A 105 7.79 -11.10 2.24
N ALA A 106 7.57 -10.20 3.19
CA ALA A 106 6.43 -9.31 3.15
C ALA A 106 6.57 -8.20 2.09
N THR A 107 5.46 -7.86 1.45
CA THR A 107 5.36 -6.69 0.55
C THR A 107 4.31 -5.72 1.08
N LEU A 108 4.69 -4.47 1.28
CA LEU A 108 3.80 -3.40 1.75
C LEU A 108 3.11 -2.70 0.56
N LEU A 109 1.79 -2.63 0.60
CA LEU A 109 0.96 -1.88 -0.34
C LEU A 109 0.36 -0.66 0.35
N THR A 110 0.77 0.53 -0.06
CA THR A 110 0.25 1.79 0.48
C THR A 110 0.37 2.91 -0.56
N ASN A 111 -0.57 3.86 -0.51
CA ASN A 111 -0.45 5.10 -1.27
C ASN A 111 0.03 6.26 -0.40
N ASP A 112 0.30 6.04 0.89
CA ASP A 112 0.83 7.07 1.77
C ASP A 112 2.30 7.38 1.42
N LYS A 113 2.54 8.67 1.24
CA LYS A 113 3.82 9.21 0.76
C LYS A 113 4.94 9.10 1.78
N TRP A 114 4.62 9.22 3.06
CA TRP A 114 5.59 9.08 4.14
C TRP A 114 5.89 7.60 4.37
N VAL A 115 4.87 6.74 4.36
CA VAL A 115 5.05 5.29 4.51
C VAL A 115 5.89 4.71 3.37
N LEU A 116 5.62 5.07 2.12
CA LEU A 116 6.44 4.63 0.98
C LEU A 116 7.91 5.06 1.12
N PHE A 117 8.16 6.27 1.62
CA PHE A 117 9.52 6.77 1.84
C PHE A 117 10.23 5.99 2.96
N MET A 118 9.55 5.76 4.09
CA MET A 118 10.13 4.99 5.20
C MET A 118 10.37 3.53 4.82
N ALA A 119 9.46 2.92 4.06
CA ALA A 119 9.63 1.56 3.56
C ALA A 119 10.88 1.41 2.68
N ASP A 120 11.16 2.39 1.82
CA ASP A 120 12.37 2.44 0.99
C ASP A 120 13.64 2.58 1.83
N ASP A 121 13.66 3.53 2.76
CA ASP A 121 14.80 3.78 3.68
C ASP A 121 15.14 2.55 4.53
N MET A 122 14.12 1.77 4.89
CA MET A 122 14.24 0.54 5.67
C MET A 122 14.51 -0.72 4.83
N GLY A 123 14.51 -0.62 3.49
CA GLY A 123 14.71 -1.77 2.60
C GLY A 123 13.52 -2.75 2.57
N ILE A 124 12.32 -2.30 2.92
CA ILE A 124 11.09 -3.08 2.89
C ILE A 124 10.59 -3.15 1.44
N ALA A 125 10.24 -4.33 0.95
CA ALA A 125 9.60 -4.46 -0.36
C ALA A 125 8.22 -3.78 -0.34
N HIS A 126 7.96 -2.87 -1.27
CA HIS A 126 6.72 -2.09 -1.25
C HIS A 126 6.28 -1.65 -2.64
N PHE A 127 4.98 -1.43 -2.80
CA PHE A 127 4.37 -0.87 -4.00
C PHE A 127 3.27 0.11 -3.62
N CYS A 128 3.03 1.11 -4.47
CA CYS A 128 1.74 1.80 -4.44
C CYS A 128 0.65 0.92 -5.06
N PHE A 129 -0.61 1.25 -4.83
CA PHE A 129 -1.71 0.47 -5.36
C PHE A 129 -1.78 0.47 -6.89
N LYS A 130 -1.52 1.61 -7.55
CA LYS A 130 -1.50 1.68 -9.03
C LYS A 130 -0.42 0.76 -9.62
N ALA A 131 0.75 0.73 -8.99
CA ALA A 131 1.86 -0.13 -9.36
C ALA A 131 1.53 -1.61 -9.14
N ALA A 132 0.96 -1.92 -7.97
CA ALA A 132 0.53 -3.26 -7.62
C ALA A 132 -0.50 -3.79 -8.63
N LEU A 133 -1.45 -2.95 -9.05
CA LEU A 133 -2.45 -3.32 -10.05
C LEU A 133 -1.84 -3.53 -11.44
N SER A 134 -0.86 -2.70 -11.84
CA SER A 134 -0.14 -2.85 -13.12
C SER A 134 0.69 -4.14 -13.18
N GLU A 135 1.38 -4.49 -12.08
CA GLU A 135 2.09 -5.75 -11.93
C GLU A 135 1.12 -6.95 -12.01
N THR A 136 -0.01 -6.85 -11.29
CA THR A 136 -1.07 -7.87 -11.31
C THR A 136 -1.64 -8.07 -12.71
N ASP A 137 -1.97 -6.97 -13.40
CA ASP A 137 -2.49 -7.00 -14.77
C ASP A 137 -1.50 -7.65 -15.74
N SER A 138 -0.21 -7.30 -15.62
CA SER A 138 0.87 -7.91 -16.40
C SER A 138 0.96 -9.43 -16.19
N ASN A 139 0.85 -9.89 -14.93
CA ASN A 139 0.82 -11.31 -14.59
C ASN A 139 -0.43 -12.03 -15.11
N MET A 140 -1.53 -11.30 -15.28
CA MET A 140 -2.78 -11.79 -15.86
C MET A 140 -2.85 -11.61 -17.38
N GLY A 141 -1.78 -11.16 -18.03
CA GLY A 141 -1.72 -10.98 -19.48
C GLY A 141 -2.56 -9.79 -20.01
N GLY A 142 -2.76 -8.76 -19.20
CA GLY A 142 -3.51 -7.55 -19.58
C GLY A 142 -5.02 -7.62 -19.35
N ALA A 143 -5.50 -8.66 -18.65
CA ALA A 143 -6.92 -8.95 -18.53
C ALA A 143 -7.70 -7.90 -17.73
N ILE A 144 -7.09 -7.28 -16.71
CA ILE A 144 -7.74 -6.27 -15.88
C ILE A 144 -7.91 -4.98 -16.67
N PHE A 145 -6.86 -4.52 -17.36
CA PHE A 145 -6.90 -3.24 -18.07
C PHE A 145 -7.71 -3.33 -19.36
N ALA A 146 -7.86 -4.52 -19.93
CA ALA A 146 -8.70 -4.75 -21.10
C ALA A 146 -10.20 -4.97 -20.76
N ASP A 147 -10.55 -5.26 -19.51
CA ASP A 147 -11.93 -5.51 -19.12
C ASP A 147 -12.70 -4.19 -18.90
N PRO A 148 -13.75 -3.91 -19.70
CA PRO A 148 -14.52 -2.67 -19.58
C PRO A 148 -15.36 -2.55 -18.30
N ASN A 149 -15.52 -3.63 -17.53
CA ASN A 149 -16.18 -3.57 -16.23
C ASN A 149 -15.32 -2.84 -15.19
N TYR A 150 -14.00 -2.86 -15.36
CA TYR A 150 -13.07 -2.07 -14.54
C TYR A 150 -12.82 -0.72 -15.21
N GLN A 151 -13.06 0.37 -14.49
CA GLN A 151 -12.88 1.73 -14.98
C GLN A 151 -11.42 2.19 -14.78
N THR A 152 -10.46 1.34 -15.13
CA THR A 152 -9.00 1.53 -14.95
C THR A 152 -8.46 2.76 -15.66
N ASN A 153 -9.12 3.21 -16.73
CA ASN A 153 -8.83 4.47 -17.40
C ASN A 153 -8.87 5.69 -16.46
N LYS A 154 -9.69 5.66 -15.40
CA LYS A 154 -9.76 6.73 -14.39
C LYS A 154 -8.49 6.86 -13.55
N MET A 155 -7.64 5.83 -13.54
CA MET A 155 -6.33 5.88 -12.90
C MET A 155 -5.31 6.68 -13.71
N GLU A 156 -5.60 6.91 -15.00
CA GLU A 156 -4.75 7.63 -15.96
C GLU A 156 -5.29 9.03 -16.31
N GLU A 157 -6.54 9.35 -15.94
CA GLU A 157 -7.09 10.70 -16.09
C GLU A 157 -6.22 11.70 -15.32
N PHE A 158 -5.73 12.76 -15.98
CA PHE A 158 -4.93 13.80 -15.31
C PHE A 158 -5.69 14.34 -14.07
N GLY A 159 -5.19 14.07 -12.87
CA GLY A 159 -5.85 14.46 -11.63
C GLY A 159 -4.89 14.60 -10.45
N ASP A 160 -5.36 15.29 -9.41
CA ASP A 160 -4.64 15.44 -8.14
C ASP A 160 -5.05 14.37 -7.13
N ASP A 161 -5.68 13.27 -7.57
CA ASP A 161 -6.08 12.19 -6.66
C ASP A 161 -4.81 11.52 -6.12
N PRO A 162 -4.42 11.75 -4.85
CA PRO A 162 -3.13 11.27 -4.33
C PRO A 162 -3.07 9.74 -4.25
N PHE A 163 -4.16 9.05 -4.57
CA PHE A 163 -4.25 7.59 -4.62
C PHE A 163 -3.82 7.00 -5.96
N PHE A 164 -4.10 7.70 -7.06
CA PHE A 164 -3.74 7.25 -8.43
C PHE A 164 -2.54 8.03 -8.99
N HIS A 165 -2.32 9.24 -8.48
CA HIS A 165 -1.29 10.16 -8.96
C HIS A 165 -0.44 10.60 -7.77
N TYR A 166 0.87 10.42 -7.89
CA TYR A 166 1.80 11.04 -6.96
C TYR A 166 1.72 12.55 -7.10
N GLY A 167 1.90 13.28 -5.99
CA GLY A 167 2.17 14.72 -6.07
C GLY A 167 3.39 14.97 -6.98
N HIS A 168 3.39 16.10 -7.69
CA HIS A 168 4.30 16.47 -8.78
C HIS A 168 5.82 16.22 -8.58
N ASP A 169 6.27 15.98 -7.34
CA ASP A 169 7.67 15.86 -6.95
C ASP A 169 8.05 14.48 -6.39
N LYS A 170 7.23 13.43 -6.54
CA LYS A 170 7.52 12.11 -5.95
C LYS A 170 7.19 10.92 -6.85
N ASN A 171 8.00 9.87 -6.72
CA ASN A 171 7.89 8.63 -7.48
C ASN A 171 7.68 7.44 -6.52
N CYS A 172 7.02 6.37 -6.95
CA CYS A 172 7.12 5.08 -6.25
C CYS A 172 8.50 4.48 -6.54
N PRO A 173 9.31 4.16 -5.52
CA PRO A 173 10.68 3.67 -5.70
C PRO A 173 10.80 2.42 -6.58
N LYS A 174 9.85 1.49 -6.50
CA LYS A 174 9.78 0.29 -7.35
C LYS A 174 9.33 0.55 -8.79
N CYS A 175 8.54 1.60 -9.02
CA CYS A 175 8.21 2.06 -10.37
C CYS A 175 9.31 2.96 -10.95
N ASP A 176 10.30 3.34 -10.12
CA ASP A 176 11.11 4.49 -10.46
C ASP A 176 12.46 4.63 -9.72
N ALA A 177 13.32 3.62 -9.83
CA ALA A 177 14.72 3.79 -9.42
C ALA A 177 15.47 4.84 -10.29
N ASP A 178 14.98 5.11 -11.52
CA ASP A 178 15.67 5.88 -12.58
C ASP A 178 14.90 7.08 -13.17
N HIS A 179 13.79 7.54 -12.58
CA HIS A 179 12.88 8.59 -13.11
C HIS A 179 12.09 8.26 -14.41
N GLN A 180 11.82 6.98 -14.69
CA GLN A 180 11.14 6.43 -15.87
C GLN A 180 9.76 5.77 -15.58
N CYS A 181 9.06 6.14 -14.51
CA CYS A 181 7.70 5.63 -14.31
C CYS A 181 6.78 5.96 -15.52
N ALA A 182 6.21 4.95 -16.16
CA ALA A 182 5.22 5.12 -17.25
C ALA A 182 3.90 5.76 -16.78
N HIS A 183 3.67 5.76 -15.47
CA HIS A 183 2.52 6.37 -14.80
C HIS A 183 2.89 7.70 -14.12
N ARG A 184 4.06 8.25 -14.44
CA ARG A 184 4.49 9.59 -14.05
C ARG A 184 3.53 10.61 -14.67
N ARG A 185 3.20 11.65 -13.90
CA ARG A 185 2.59 12.86 -14.47
C ARG A 185 3.63 13.48 -15.40
N ASP A 186 3.47 13.31 -16.72
CA ASP A 186 4.29 14.05 -17.68
C ASP A 186 4.05 15.54 -17.46
N ARG A 187 5.16 16.30 -17.45
CA ARG A 187 5.14 17.76 -17.30
C ARG A 187 4.37 18.36 -18.48
N GLY A 188 3.16 18.85 -18.20
CA GLY A 188 2.53 19.93 -18.97
C GLY A 188 3.04 21.28 -18.46
#